data_AF-A0AAV7QRA1-F1
#
_entry.id   AF-A0AAV7QRA1-F1
#
_cell.length_a   1.000
_cell.length_b   1.000
_cell.length_c   1.000
_cell.angle_alpha   90.00
_cell.angle_beta   90.00
_cell.angle_gamma   90.00
#
_symmetry.space_group_name_H-M   'P 1'
#
loop_
_entity.id
_entity.type
_entity.pdbx_description
1 polymer ?
#
loop_
_entity_poly.entity_id
_entity_poly.type
_entity_poly.pdbx_seq_one_letter_code
_entity_poly.pdbx_strand_id
1 'polypeptide(L)' 'YDWCSWIPNAPPTMRNPPPTQKGVVTIEHIIETLPDRGRSCWHLGAVWALSQFQENE' A
#
# COMPACT_ATOMS: atom_id res chain seq x y z
N TYR A 1 11.15 1.72 -5.11
CA TYR A 1 10.17 0.80 -5.75
C TYR A 1 10.18 -0.59 -5.10
N ASP A 2 11.33 -1.27 -5.04
CA ASP A 2 11.48 -2.70 -4.67
C ASP A 2 10.69 -3.18 -3.45
N TRP A 3 10.70 -2.41 -2.36
CA TRP A 3 10.03 -2.76 -1.11
C TRP A 3 8.59 -2.27 -1.01
N CYS A 4 8.24 -1.22 -1.75
CA CYS A 4 6.95 -0.53 -1.62
C CYS A 4 6.01 -0.82 -2.80
N SER A 5 6.46 -1.53 -3.83
CA SER A 5 5.63 -1.94 -4.97
C SER A 5 4.62 -3.03 -4.58
N TRP A 6 4.96 -3.89 -3.61
CA TRP A 6 4.00 -4.78 -2.97
C TRP A 6 3.24 -4.04 -1.87
N ILE A 7 2.05 -3.56 -2.18
CA ILE A 7 1.27 -2.65 -1.32
C ILE A 7 1.02 -3.19 0.09
N PRO A 8 0.69 -4.48 0.32
CA PRO A 8 0.54 -4.99 1.68
C PRO A 8 1.78 -4.86 2.56
N ASN A 9 2.98 -4.74 1.97
CA ASN A 9 4.22 -4.53 2.73
C ASN A 9 4.40 -3.07 3.19
N ALA A 10 3.90 -2.11 2.43
CA ALA A 10 4.02 -0.68 2.74
C ALA A 10 2.76 0.08 2.28
N PRO A 11 1.60 -0.12 2.95
CA PRO A 11 0.36 0.51 2.53
C PRO A 11 0.42 2.03 2.78
N PRO A 12 0.19 2.89 1.78
CA PRO A 12 0.21 4.35 1.93
C PRO A 12 -0.94 4.90 2.81
N THR A 13 -1.96 4.09 3.08
CA THR A 13 -3.09 4.46 3.94
C THR A 13 -3.83 3.21 4.43
N MET A 14 -4.66 3.37 5.45
CA MET A 14 -5.57 2.36 5.97
C MET A 14 -6.99 2.94 6.00
N ARG A 15 -7.97 2.19 5.51
CA ARG A 15 -9.38 2.63 5.36
C ARG A 15 -10.28 2.33 6.55
N ASN A 16 -9.79 1.54 7.52
CA ASN A 16 -10.48 1.21 8.77
C ASN A 16 -9.57 1.52 9.97
N PRO A 17 -10.16 1.79 11.16
CA PRO A 17 -9.38 1.98 12.38
C PRO A 17 -8.65 0.70 12.80
N PRO A 18 -7.61 0.80 13.65
CA PRO A 18 -6.97 -0.38 14.25
C PRO A 18 -7.97 -1.25 15.01
N PRO A 19 -7.90 -2.59 14.92
CA PRO A 19 -8.80 -3.49 15.63
C PRO A 19 -8.60 -3.36 17.16
N THR A 20 -9.69 -3.40 17.91
CA THR A 20 -9.69 -3.22 19.36
C THR A 20 -9.76 -4.53 20.15
N GLN A 21 -9.94 -5.67 19.46
CA GLN A 21 -10.05 -7.00 20.05
C GLN A 21 -9.30 -8.03 19.19
N LYS A 22 -8.82 -9.10 19.81
CA LYS A 22 -8.15 -10.21 19.13
C LYS A 22 -9.18 -11.19 18.56
N GLY A 23 -8.85 -11.89 17.48
CA GLY A 23 -9.64 -12.99 16.92
C GLY A 23 -10.88 -12.59 16.11
N VAL A 24 -11.08 -11.30 15.84
CA VAL A 24 -12.25 -10.77 15.11
C VAL A 24 -11.97 -10.39 13.65
N VAL A 25 -10.70 -10.29 13.26
CA VAL A 25 -10.28 -9.85 11.92
C VAL A 25 -10.27 -11.01 10.93
N THR A 26 -10.89 -10.84 9.77
CA THR A 26 -10.85 -11.78 8.64
C THR A 26 -9.99 -11.26 7.49
N ILE A 27 -9.73 -12.10 6.48
CA ILE A 27 -8.97 -11.69 5.28
C ILE A 27 -9.74 -10.63 4.48
N GLU A 28 -11.06 -10.77 4.38
CA GLU A 28 -11.93 -9.81 3.71
C GLU A 28 -11.82 -8.43 4.37
N HIS A 29 -11.85 -8.39 5.71
CA HIS A 29 -11.65 -7.16 6.46
C HIS A 29 -10.26 -6.53 6.20
N ILE A 30 -9.21 -7.34 6.03
CA ILE A 30 -7.87 -6.84 5.67
C ILE A 30 -7.88 -6.21 4.28
N ILE A 31 -8.48 -6.88 3.28
CA ILE A 31 -8.58 -6.37 1.91
C ILE A 31 -9.39 -5.06 1.87
N GLU A 32 -10.45 -4.96 2.67
CA GLU A 32 -11.25 -3.74 2.83
C GLU A 32 -10.47 -2.62 3.52
N THR A 33 -9.57 -2.95 4.46
CA THR A 33 -8.75 -1.97 5.18
C THR A 33 -7.58 -1.46 4.34
N LEU A 34 -7.00 -2.29 3.49
CA LEU A 34 -5.92 -1.89 2.57
C LEU A 34 -6.39 -0.79 1.59
N PRO A 35 -5.45 -0.04 0.98
CA PRO A 35 -5.79 0.99 0.00
C PRO A 35 -6.66 0.46 -1.14
N ASP A 36 -7.61 1.29 -1.60
CA ASP A 36 -8.34 0.99 -2.82
C ASP A 36 -7.43 1.01 -4.06
N ARG A 37 -7.99 0.59 -5.20
CA ARG A 37 -7.27 0.53 -6.48
C ARG A 37 -6.71 1.88 -6.94
N GLY A 38 -7.42 2.98 -6.69
CA GLY A 38 -6.99 4.32 -7.10
C GLY A 38 -5.77 4.77 -6.31
N ARG A 39 -5.83 4.67 -4.98
CA ARG A 39 -4.68 4.99 -4.11
C ARG A 39 -3.50 4.04 -4.36
N SER A 40 -3.79 2.77 -4.62
CA SER A 40 -2.80 1.77 -5.02
C SER A 40 -2.07 2.14 -6.31
N CYS A 41 -2.80 2.57 -7.33
CA CYS A 41 -2.24 2.98 -8.61
C CYS A 41 -1.33 4.21 -8.47
N TRP A 42 -1.78 5.23 -7.74
CA TRP A 42 -0.98 6.44 -7.50
C TRP A 42 0.28 6.13 -6.69
N HIS A 43 0.18 5.27 -5.68
CA HIS A 43 1.32 4.80 -4.90
C HIS A 43 2.37 4.12 -5.77
N LEU A 44 1.95 3.18 -6.62
CA LEU A 44 2.86 2.50 -7.56
C LEU A 44 3.55 3.49 -8.51
N GLY A 45 2.79 4.42 -9.09
CA GLY A 45 3.36 5.44 -9.97
C GLY A 45 4.41 6.31 -9.27
N ALA A 46 4.10 6.78 -8.06
CA ALA A 46 5.00 7.61 -7.27
C ALA A 46 6.29 6.86 -6.90
N VAL A 47 6.17 5.68 -6.28
CA VAL A 47 7.34 4.91 -5.81
C VAL A 47 8.16 4.30 -6.93
N TRP A 48 7.61 4.19 -8.15
CA TRP A 48 8.35 3.81 -9.35
C TRP A 48 9.14 4.99 -9.88
N ALA A 49 8.46 6.10 -10.19
CA ALA A 49 9.05 7.27 -10.84
C ALA A 49 10.16 7.89 -9.99
N LEU A 50 9.94 8.01 -8.68
CA LEU A 50 10.91 8.60 -7.75
C LEU A 50 12.11 7.69 -7.43
N SER A 51 12.13 6.45 -7.93
CA SER A 51 13.23 5.50 -7.72
C SER A 51 14.08 5.30 -8.97
N GLN A 52 13.82 6.02 -10.06
CA GLN A 52 14.65 5.95 -11.27
C GLN A 52 15.72 7.04 -11.24
N PHE A 53 16.89 6.73 -11.77
CA PHE A 53 17.92 7.71 -12.10
C PHE A 53 17.72 8.24 -13.52
N GLN A 54 18.26 9.42 -13.82
CA GLN A 54 18.32 9.91 -15.19
C GLN A 54 19.46 9.21 -15.97
N GLU A 55 19.45 9.33 -17.31
CA GLU A 55 20.43 8.66 -18.17
C GLU A 55 21.89 9.10 -17.89
N ASN A 56 22.07 10.33 -17.41
CA ASN A 56 23.39 10.94 -17.18
C ASN A 56 23.84 10.88 -15.72
N GLU A 57 23.30 9.95 -14.94
CA GLU A 57 23.56 9.79 -13.51
C GLU A 57 24.33 8.50 -13.19
#